data_AF-A0A5N9F059-F1
#
_entry.id   AF-A0A5N9F059-F1
#
_cell.length_a   1.000
_cell.length_b   1.000
_cell.length_c   1.000
_cell.angle_alpha   90.00
_cell.angle_beta   90.00
_cell.angle_gamma   90.00
#
_symmetry.space_group_name_H-M   'P 1'
#
loop_
_entity.id
_entity.type
_entity.pdbx_description
1 polymer ?
#
loop_
_entity_poly.entity_id
_entity_poly.type
_entity_poly.pdbx_seq_one_letter_code
_entity_poly.pdbx_strand_id
1 'polypeptide(L)'
;MFYRLAFPLLYFLAPRFLPKALKFARLVWRLIFDKRVSIFLRALVPLAVIYIISPYDILRDRIPILGRFDDLIILGLALLFLTKMAPPNIVDEHMDRVTESDRPEDKDPEKVVDGSSRLIDDE
;
A
#
# COMPACT_ATOMS: atom_id res chain seq x y z
N MET A 1 -16.88 -22.23 -21.99
CA MET A 1 -17.21 -23.18 -20.91
C MET A 1 -16.41 -22.97 -19.60
N PHE A 2 -15.27 -22.26 -19.61
CA PHE A 2 -14.42 -22.03 -18.42
C PHE A 2 -14.97 -21.05 -17.36
N TYR A 3 -15.76 -20.04 -17.75
CA TYR A 3 -16.21 -18.99 -16.82
C TYR A 3 -17.23 -19.45 -15.76
N ARG A 4 -17.89 -20.60 -15.95
CA ARG A 4 -18.88 -21.15 -15.00
C ARG A 4 -18.25 -21.78 -13.75
N LEU A 5 -16.98 -22.17 -13.82
CA LEU A 5 -16.21 -22.77 -12.70
C LEU A 5 -15.30 -21.77 -12.00
N ALA A 6 -14.82 -20.74 -12.70
CA ALA A 6 -13.96 -19.70 -12.11
C ALA A 6 -14.72 -18.75 -11.17
N PHE A 7 -16.00 -18.50 -11.44
CA PHE A 7 -16.86 -17.58 -10.67
C PHE A 7 -17.03 -17.95 -9.18
N PRO A 8 -17.34 -19.20 -8.81
CA PRO A 8 -17.45 -19.59 -7.39
C PRO A 8 -16.11 -19.53 -6.65
N LEU A 9 -15.00 -19.87 -7.32
CA LEU A 9 -13.66 -19.78 -6.73
C LEU A 9 -13.27 -18.32 -6.47
N LEU A 10 -13.55 -17.43 -7.43
CA LEU A 10 -13.32 -16.00 -7.32
C LEU A 10 -14.17 -15.38 -6.21
N TYR A 11 -15.46 -15.72 -6.14
CA TYR A 11 -16.39 -15.20 -5.12
C TYR A 11 -16.03 -15.66 -3.70
N PHE A 12 -15.49 -16.86 -3.55
CA PHE A 12 -15.01 -17.36 -2.26
C PHE A 12 -13.69 -16.71 -1.82
N LEU A 13 -12.81 -16.39 -2.77
CA LEU A 13 -11.50 -15.80 -2.49
C LEU A 13 -11.60 -14.27 -2.27
N ALA A 14 -12.34 -13.56 -3.11
CA ALA A 14 -12.51 -12.11 -3.10
C ALA A 14 -12.77 -11.47 -1.71
N PRO A 15 -13.69 -11.97 -0.86
CA PRO A 15 -14.00 -11.31 0.42
C PRO A 15 -12.82 -11.30 1.40
N ARG A 16 -11.86 -12.22 1.26
CA ARG A 16 -10.64 -12.23 2.10
C ARG A 16 -9.55 -11.28 1.62
N PHE A 17 -9.49 -11.00 0.31
CA PHE A 17 -8.47 -10.14 -0.28
C PHE A 17 -8.91 -8.68 -0.36
N LEU A 18 -10.20 -8.42 -0.53
CA LEU A 18 -10.76 -7.06 -0.63
C LEU A 18 -10.34 -6.13 0.54
N PRO A 19 -10.47 -6.52 1.82
CA PRO A 19 -10.06 -5.63 2.91
C PRO A 19 -8.55 -5.37 2.93
N LYS A 20 -7.73 -6.34 2.50
CA LYS A 20 -6.27 -6.17 2.42
C LYS A 20 -5.88 -5.21 1.29
N ALA A 21 -6.50 -5.37 0.13
CA ALA A 21 -6.28 -4.49 -1.02
C ALA A 21 -6.69 -3.04 -0.71
N LEU A 22 -7.82 -2.83 -0.04
CA LEU A 22 -8.27 -1.50 0.38
C LEU A 22 -7.32 -0.85 1.37
N LYS A 23 -6.84 -1.59 2.38
CA LYS A 23 -5.82 -1.09 3.32
C LYS A 23 -4.54 -0.71 2.59
N PHE A 24 -4.07 -1.53 1.67
CA PHE A 24 -2.88 -1.27 0.87
C PHE A 24 -3.04 -0.05 -0.04
N ALA A 25 -4.18 0.09 -0.72
CA ALA A 25 -4.48 1.25 -1.53
C ALA A 25 -4.51 2.54 -0.68
N ARG A 26 -5.10 2.48 0.52
CA ARG A 26 -5.12 3.60 1.47
C ARG A 26 -3.71 3.98 1.95
N LEU A 27 -2.86 2.98 2.22
CA LEU A 27 -1.46 3.18 2.59
C LEU A 27 -0.71 3.89 1.47
N VAL A 28 -0.78 3.37 0.24
CA VAL A 28 -0.16 3.96 -0.95
C VAL A 28 -0.63 5.40 -1.16
N TRP A 29 -1.93 5.65 -1.03
CA TRP A 29 -2.49 7.00 -1.12
C TRP A 29 -1.86 7.93 -0.09
N ARG A 30 -1.82 7.54 1.19
CA ARG A 30 -1.18 8.32 2.25
C ARG A 30 0.30 8.57 1.97
N LEU A 31 1.03 7.57 1.51
CA LEU A 31 2.46 7.66 1.18
C LEU A 31 2.76 8.63 0.04
N ILE A 32 1.87 8.72 -0.96
CA ILE A 32 2.03 9.66 -2.08
C ILE A 32 1.89 11.12 -1.61
N PHE A 33 0.97 11.38 -0.68
CA PHE A 33 0.73 12.72 -0.14
C PHE A 33 1.68 13.09 1.02
N ASP A 34 2.41 12.14 1.57
CA ASP A 34 3.36 12.38 2.66
C ASP A 34 4.61 13.11 2.15
N LYS A 35 4.90 14.27 2.74
CA LYS A 35 6.06 15.09 2.36
C LYS A 35 7.39 14.42 2.68
N ARG A 36 7.43 13.46 3.61
CA ARG A 36 8.64 12.77 4.07
C ARG A 36 9.11 11.70 3.08
N VAL A 37 8.27 11.31 2.13
CA VAL A 37 8.60 10.35 1.07
C VAL A 37 9.29 11.07 -0.09
N SER A 38 10.35 10.48 -0.67
CA SER A 38 11.06 11.08 -1.79
C SER A 38 10.12 11.45 -2.94
N ILE A 39 10.35 12.62 -3.55
CA ILE A 39 9.57 13.12 -4.68
C ILE A 39 9.61 12.14 -5.85
N PHE A 40 10.75 11.47 -6.07
CA PHE A 40 10.88 10.43 -7.08
C PHE A 40 9.93 9.25 -6.84
N LEU A 41 9.79 8.80 -5.59
CA LEU A 41 8.95 7.67 -5.23
C LEU A 41 7.46 7.99 -5.35
N ARG A 42 7.04 9.17 -4.84
CA ARG A 42 5.64 9.60 -4.95
C ARG A 42 5.22 9.90 -6.38
N ALA A 43 6.15 10.31 -7.25
CA ALA A 43 5.86 10.59 -8.66
C ALA A 43 5.74 9.32 -9.50
N LEU A 44 6.34 8.22 -9.06
CA LEU A 44 6.35 6.95 -9.80
C LEU A 44 4.95 6.36 -10.00
N VAL A 45 4.09 6.45 -8.97
CA VAL A 45 2.70 5.97 -9.05
C VAL A 45 1.82 6.78 -10.00
N PRO A 46 1.70 8.12 -9.88
CA PRO A 46 0.94 8.91 -10.85
C PRO A 46 1.53 8.82 -12.26
N LEU A 47 2.85 8.67 -12.41
CA LEU A 47 3.48 8.45 -13.71
C LEU A 47 3.08 7.09 -14.32
N ALA A 48 3.02 6.03 -13.51
CA ALA A 48 2.50 4.73 -13.94
C ALA A 48 1.00 4.80 -14.31
N VAL A 49 0.20 5.58 -13.56
CA VAL A 49 -1.23 5.78 -13.88
C VAL A 49 -1.38 6.56 -15.19
N ILE A 50 -0.59 7.61 -15.40
CA ILE A 50 -0.57 8.37 -16.66
C ILE A 50 -0.17 7.45 -17.81
N TYR A 51 0.80 6.56 -17.62
CA TYR A 51 1.19 5.59 -18.64
C TYR A 51 0.03 4.68 -19.05
N ILE A 52 -0.71 4.12 -18.07
CA ILE A 52 -1.86 3.24 -18.34
C ILE A 52 -3.01 3.98 -19.05
N ILE A 53 -3.23 5.26 -18.73
CA ILE A 53 -4.29 6.08 -19.34
C ILE A 53 -3.83 6.69 -20.68
N SER A 54 -2.52 6.80 -20.89
CA SER A 54 -1.93 7.42 -22.07
C SER A 54 -2.29 6.63 -23.32
N PRO A 55 -2.73 7.29 -24.39
CA PRO A 55 -2.99 6.64 -25.68
C PRO A 55 -1.70 6.21 -26.39
N TYR A 56 -0.53 6.65 -25.90
CA TYR A 56 0.79 6.26 -26.42
C TYR A 56 1.30 5.02 -25.71
N ASP A 57 1.00 3.88 -26.32
CA ASP A 57 1.34 2.56 -25.81
C ASP A 57 2.67 2.11 -26.47
N ILE A 58 3.79 2.74 -26.05
CA ILE A 58 5.12 2.61 -26.68
C ILE A 58 5.59 1.14 -26.77
N LEU A 59 5.09 0.29 -25.86
CA LEU A 59 5.41 -1.14 -25.79
C LEU A 59 4.37 -2.05 -26.46
N ARG A 60 3.10 -1.63 -26.57
CA ARG A 60 1.99 -2.44 -27.15
C ARG A 60 2.26 -2.83 -28.61
N ASP A 61 2.90 -1.94 -29.37
CA ASP A 61 3.14 -2.19 -30.80
C ASP A 61 4.32 -3.12 -31.09
N ARG A 62 5.17 -3.47 -30.10
CA ARG A 62 6.37 -4.31 -30.33
C ARG A 62 6.26 -5.75 -29.88
N ILE A 63 5.41 -6.10 -28.91
CA ILE A 63 5.36 -7.48 -28.41
C ILE A 63 3.91 -7.92 -28.12
N PRO A 64 3.29 -8.77 -28.97
CA PRO A 64 1.86 -9.12 -28.89
C PRO A 64 1.45 -9.91 -27.63
N ILE A 65 2.40 -10.46 -26.86
CA ILE A 65 2.14 -11.22 -25.63
C ILE A 65 2.58 -10.45 -24.37
N LEU A 66 3.72 -9.76 -24.42
CA LEU A 66 4.24 -8.97 -23.28
C LEU A 66 3.53 -7.63 -23.12
N GLY A 67 3.03 -7.02 -24.21
CA GLY A 67 2.36 -5.72 -24.16
C GLY A 67 1.10 -5.69 -23.30
N ARG A 68 0.48 -6.84 -22.99
CA ARG A 68 -0.70 -6.91 -22.11
C ARG A 68 -0.35 -7.00 -20.61
N PHE A 69 0.86 -7.47 -20.28
CA PHE A 69 1.33 -7.57 -18.89
C PHE A 69 2.14 -6.37 -18.46
N ASP A 70 2.63 -5.57 -19.41
CA ASP A 70 3.48 -4.41 -19.17
C ASP A 70 2.85 -3.40 -18.20
N ASP A 71 1.57 -3.06 -18.37
CA ASP A 71 0.84 -2.17 -17.45
C ASP A 71 0.87 -2.65 -15.99
N LEU A 72 0.67 -3.96 -15.79
CA LEU A 72 0.70 -4.58 -14.46
C LEU A 72 2.11 -4.61 -13.90
N ILE A 73 3.11 -4.82 -14.76
CA ILE A 73 4.53 -4.81 -14.37
C ILE A 73 4.95 -3.40 -13.96
N ILE A 74 4.63 -2.38 -14.75
CA ILE A 74 4.95 -0.98 -14.47
C ILE A 74 4.26 -0.52 -13.20
N LEU A 75 2.96 -0.78 -13.05
CA LEU A 75 2.22 -0.43 -11.84
C LEU A 75 2.75 -1.20 -10.62
N GLY A 76 2.99 -2.50 -10.77
CA GLY A 76 3.52 -3.36 -9.71
C GLY A 76 4.91 -2.90 -9.25
N LEU A 77 5.80 -2.57 -10.19
CA LEU A 77 7.11 -1.99 -9.88
C LEU A 77 6.97 -0.64 -9.20
N ALA A 78 6.08 0.24 -9.67
CA ALA A 78 5.88 1.54 -9.05
C ALA A 78 5.45 1.41 -7.58
N LEU A 79 4.51 0.52 -7.30
CA LEU A 79 4.04 0.21 -5.95
C LEU A 79 5.13 -0.47 -5.11
N LEU A 80 5.91 -1.37 -5.71
CA LEU A 80 7.01 -2.06 -5.04
C LEU A 80 8.11 -1.10 -4.65
N PHE A 81 8.53 -0.21 -5.56
CA PHE A 81 9.50 0.83 -5.25
C PHE A 81 8.98 1.77 -4.19
N LEU A 82 7.74 2.26 -4.33
CA LEU A 82 7.13 3.14 -3.34
C LEU A 82 7.12 2.50 -1.95
N THR A 83 6.67 1.26 -1.81
CA THR A 83 6.57 0.59 -0.50
C THR A 83 7.90 0.12 0.06
N LYS A 84 8.83 -0.32 -0.79
CA LYS A 84 10.12 -0.87 -0.36
C LYS A 84 11.17 0.21 -0.11
N MET A 85 11.12 1.33 -0.83
CA MET A 85 12.04 2.46 -0.63
C MET A 85 11.44 3.59 0.21
N ALA A 86 10.13 3.57 0.50
CA ALA A 86 9.60 4.48 1.50
C ALA A 86 10.24 4.23 2.87
N PRO A 87 10.44 5.30 3.67
CA PRO A 87 10.96 5.15 5.01
C PRO A 87 10.07 4.22 5.85
N PRO A 88 10.64 3.17 6.50
CA PRO A 88 9.85 2.14 7.18
C PRO A 88 9.02 2.72 8.33
N ASN A 89 9.54 3.74 9.01
CA ASN A 89 8.82 4.47 10.06
C ASN A 89 7.50 5.08 9.58
N ILE A 90 7.46 5.60 8.34
CA ILE A 90 6.25 6.20 7.76
C ILE A 90 5.27 5.12 7.30
N VAL A 91 5.80 4.01 6.77
CA VAL A 91 4.98 2.86 6.37
C VAL A 91 4.30 2.24 7.58
N ASP A 92 5.03 2.03 8.68
CA ASP A 92 4.51 1.44 9.91
C ASP A 92 3.50 2.37 10.61
N GLU A 93 3.77 3.69 10.63
CA GLU A 93 2.83 4.72 11.12
C GLU A 93 1.49 4.67 10.35
N HIS A 94 1.53 4.62 9.02
CA HIS A 94 0.30 4.57 8.21
C HIS A 94 -0.38 3.19 8.18
N MET A 95 0.31 2.14 8.63
CA MET A 95 -0.24 0.79 8.77
C MET A 95 -0.85 0.51 10.16
N ASP A 96 -0.85 1.49 11.07
CA ASP A 96 -1.20 1.32 12.49
C ASP A 96 -0.43 0.15 13.13
N ARG A 97 0.80 -0.08 12.65
CA ARG A 97 1.69 -1.04 13.30
C ARG A 97 2.24 -0.32 14.51
N VAL A 98 1.68 -0.65 15.67
CA VAL A 98 2.31 -0.36 16.95
C VAL A 98 3.69 -0.98 16.88
N THR A 99 4.73 -0.15 16.76
CA THR A 99 6.09 -0.60 16.94
C THR A 99 6.14 -1.21 18.33
N GLU A 100 6.26 -2.54 18.38
CA GLU A 100 6.42 -3.27 19.62
C GLU A 100 7.60 -2.61 20.34
N SER A 101 7.31 -1.96 21.47
CA SER A 101 8.36 -1.19 22.13
C SER A 101 9.35 -2.19 22.69
N ASP A 102 10.61 -2.11 22.29
CA ASP A 102 11.69 -2.92 22.89
C ASP A 102 12.01 -2.48 24.34
N ARG A 103 11.10 -1.71 24.95
CA ARG A 103 11.13 -1.40 26.36
C ARG A 103 10.70 -2.66 27.09
N PRO A 104 11.42 -3.09 28.15
CA PRO A 104 10.94 -4.16 28.99
C PRO A 104 9.58 -3.74 29.55
N GLU A 105 8.51 -4.37 29.06
CA GLU A 105 7.19 -4.23 29.67
C GLU A 105 7.30 -4.75 31.10
N ASP A 106 7.13 -3.85 32.07
CA ASP A 106 7.08 -4.21 33.47
C ASP A 106 5.80 -5.03 33.66
N LYS A 107 5.92 -6.36 33.67
CA LYS A 107 4.79 -7.31 33.79
C LYS A 107 4.17 -7.32 35.17
N ASP A 108 4.46 -6.33 36.01
CA ASP A 108 3.97 -6.21 37.37
C ASP A 108 2.74 -5.30 37.44
N PRO A 109 1.54 -5.93 37.56
CA PRO A 109 0.31 -5.43 38.12
C PRO A 109 0.30 -4.03 38.70
N GLU A 110 1.04 -4.00 39.80
CA GLU A 110 0.94 -3.01 40.86
C GLU A 110 1.76 -1.75 40.54
N LYS A 111 2.64 -1.85 39.55
CA LYS A 111 3.55 -0.77 39.15
C LYS A 111 3.09 -0.08 37.85
N VAL A 112 2.05 -0.60 37.20
CA VAL A 112 1.40 0.04 36.06
C VAL A 112 0.40 1.07 36.58
N VAL A 113 0.76 2.34 36.47
CA VAL A 113 -0.14 3.46 36.79
C VAL A 113 -0.91 3.83 35.52
N ASP A 114 -2.21 3.55 35.49
CA ASP A 114 -3.09 3.97 34.39
C ASP A 114 -3.23 5.51 34.38
N GLY A 115 -2.47 6.15 33.49
CA GLY A 115 -2.56 7.57 33.24
C GLY A 115 -3.74 7.90 32.32
N SER A 116 -4.75 8.61 32.84
CA SER A 116 -5.78 9.22 32.00
C SER A 116 -5.21 10.47 31.32
N SER A 117 -4.84 10.35 30.05
CA SER A 117 -4.42 11.51 29.25
C SER A 117 -5.63 12.16 28.58
N ARG A 118 -5.94 13.40 28.97
CA ARG A 118 -6.88 14.26 28.26
C ARG A 118 -6.08 15.05 27.24
N LEU A 119 -6.17 14.67 25.97
CA LEU A 119 -5.56 15.43 24.88
C LEU A 119 -6.29 16.77 24.78
N ILE A 120 -5.62 17.84 25.19
CA ILE A 120 -6.06 19.20 24.94
C ILE A 120 -5.47 19.54 23.58
N ASP A 121 -6.31 19.57 22.55
CA ASP A 121 -5.95 20.18 21.27
C ASP A 121 -5.96 21.69 21.49
N ASP A 122 -4.76 22.29 21.53
CA ASP A 122 -4.60 23.74 21.49
C ASP A 122 -4.72 24.20 20.02
N GLU A 123 -5.83 24.87 19.70
CA GLU A 123 -6.13 25.49 18.38
C GLU A 123 -5.44 26.86 18.19
#